data_AF-A0A7R9WC74-F1
#
_entry.id   AF-A0A7R9WC74-F1
#
_cell.length_a   1.000
_cell.length_b   1.000
_cell.length_c   1.000
_cell.angle_alpha   90.00
_cell.angle_beta   90.00
_cell.angle_gamma   90.00
#
_symmetry.space_group_name_H-M   'P 1'
#
loop_
_entity.id
_entity.type
_entity.pdbx_description
1 polymer ?
#
loop_
_entity_poly.entity_id
_entity_poly.type
_entity_poly.pdbx_seq_one_letter_code
_entity_poly.pdbx_strand_id
1 'polypeptide(L)'
;DRTTPIGELINGYLASGNNLDDRAVHLLFSSNRWEAAEKLGRTLAAGTTVVCDRYAYSGVAFSSAKINEETGKPVMDIEWCKSPDVGLPAPDCVIFLDLDQEEAEKRGGYGGERYEKRDMQTRVRKRFE
;
A
#
# COMPACT_ATOMS: atom_id res chain seq x y z
N ASP A 1 -2.37 7.68 -7.59
CA ASP A 1 -3.24 8.87 -7.79
C ASP A 1 -4.66 8.47 -7.44
N ARG A 2 -5.40 9.23 -6.61
CA ARG A 2 -6.79 8.91 -6.24
C ARG A 2 -7.81 9.46 -7.25
N THR A 3 -7.38 10.21 -8.26
CA THR A 3 -8.25 10.85 -9.27
C THR A 3 -8.37 10.05 -10.57
N THR A 4 -7.60 8.98 -10.73
CA THR A 4 -7.74 8.06 -11.86
C THR A 4 -8.91 7.10 -11.60
N PRO A 5 -9.51 6.47 -12.63
CA PRO A 5 -10.58 5.49 -12.42
C PRO A 5 -10.18 4.35 -11.45
N ILE A 6 -8.92 3.89 -11.51
CA ILE A 6 -8.39 2.90 -10.55
C ILE A 6 -8.25 3.53 -9.15
N GLY A 7 -7.75 4.77 -9.09
CA GLY A 7 -7.64 5.55 -7.86
C GLY A 7 -8.98 5.74 -7.13
N GLU A 8 -10.05 6.00 -7.87
CA GLU A 8 -11.40 6.17 -7.33
C GLU A 8 -11.94 4.86 -6.74
N LEU A 9 -11.71 3.72 -7.41
CA LEU A 9 -12.07 2.39 -6.88
C LEU A 9 -11.33 2.09 -5.57
N ILE A 10 -10.04 2.37 -5.52
CA ILE A 10 -9.22 2.24 -4.31
C ILE A 10 -9.75 3.13 -3.20
N ASN A 11 -10.06 4.40 -3.51
CA ASN A 11 -10.57 5.36 -2.55
C ASN A 11 -11.92 4.90 -1.97
N GLY A 12 -12.84 4.42 -2.80
CA GLY A 12 -14.12 3.86 -2.36
C GLY A 12 -13.97 2.64 -1.45
N TYR A 13 -12.96 1.81 -1.69
CA TYR A 13 -12.64 0.67 -0.81
C TYR A 13 -12.07 1.11 0.55
N LEU A 14 -11.16 2.10 0.57
CA LEU A 14 -10.52 2.60 1.80
C LEU A 14 -11.49 3.37 2.69
N ALA A 15 -12.39 4.15 2.08
CA ALA A 15 -13.48 4.85 2.75
C ALA A 15 -14.62 3.91 3.22
N SER A 16 -14.40 2.59 3.17
CA SER A 16 -15.35 1.53 3.59
C SER A 16 -16.68 1.52 2.84
N GLY A 17 -16.77 2.17 1.67
CA GLY A 17 -17.99 2.20 0.85
C GLY A 17 -18.21 0.92 0.04
N ASN A 18 -17.14 0.23 -0.36
CA ASN A 18 -17.19 -0.99 -1.16
C ASN A 18 -16.33 -2.11 -0.56
N ASN A 19 -16.88 -3.31 -0.44
CA ASN A 19 -16.11 -4.51 -0.12
C ASN A 19 -15.64 -5.17 -1.42
N LEU A 20 -14.33 -5.41 -1.50
CA LEU A 20 -13.67 -6.14 -2.58
C LEU A 20 -12.86 -7.28 -1.99
N ASP A 21 -12.65 -8.33 -2.77
CA ASP A 21 -11.71 -9.39 -2.41
C ASP A 21 -10.31 -8.80 -2.20
N ASP A 22 -9.60 -9.33 -1.20
CA ASP A 22 -8.29 -8.82 -0.81
C ASP A 22 -7.24 -8.89 -1.92
N ARG A 23 -7.34 -9.89 -2.80
CA ARG A 23 -6.45 -10.08 -3.95
C ARG A 23 -6.80 -9.09 -5.04
N ALA A 24 -8.09 -8.87 -5.28
CA ALA A 24 -8.57 -7.89 -6.25
C ALA A 24 -8.09 -6.47 -5.88
N VAL A 25 -8.25 -6.06 -4.62
CA VAL A 25 -7.80 -4.73 -4.19
C VAL A 25 -6.27 -4.61 -4.21
N HIS A 26 -5.53 -5.68 -3.89
CA HIS A 26 -4.07 -5.69 -4.02
C HIS A 26 -3.63 -5.42 -5.47
N LEU A 27 -4.27 -6.09 -6.44
CA LEU A 27 -3.99 -5.88 -7.86
C LEU A 27 -4.38 -4.48 -8.34
N LEU A 28 -5.46 -3.88 -7.81
CA LEU A 28 -5.80 -2.48 -8.09
C LEU A 28 -4.71 -1.52 -7.61
N PHE A 29 -4.18 -1.72 -6.40
CA PHE A 29 -3.06 -0.91 -5.90
C PHE A 29 -1.81 -1.01 -6.78
N SER A 30 -1.48 -2.21 -7.27
CA SER A 30 -0.37 -2.39 -8.21
C SER A 30 -0.66 -1.74 -9.57
N SER A 31 -1.88 -1.91 -10.09
CA SER A 31 -2.30 -1.28 -11.35
C SER A 31 -2.21 0.25 -11.30
N ASN A 32 -2.54 0.87 -10.14
CA ASN A 32 -2.39 2.32 -9.92
C ASN A 32 -0.93 2.80 -9.95
N ARG A 33 0.04 1.93 -9.64
CA ARG A 33 1.47 2.24 -9.81
C ARG A 33 1.88 2.09 -11.27
N TRP A 34 1.44 1.02 -11.93
CA TRP A 34 1.76 0.76 -13.33
C TRP A 34 1.25 1.84 -14.28
N GLU A 35 0.03 2.36 -14.08
CA GLU A 35 -0.48 3.46 -14.89
C GLU A 35 0.34 4.75 -14.76
N ALA A 36 1.06 4.93 -13.64
CA ALA A 36 1.94 6.06 -13.39
C ALA A 36 3.41 5.80 -13.82
N ALA A 37 3.79 4.54 -14.07
CA ALA A 37 5.19 4.13 -14.24
C ALA A 37 5.87 4.80 -15.46
N GLU A 38 5.15 4.94 -16.57
CA GLU A 38 5.70 5.61 -17.76
C GLU A 38 5.98 7.09 -17.50
N LYS A 39 5.02 7.80 -16.88
CA LYS A 39 5.19 9.20 -16.51
C LYS A 39 6.37 9.38 -15.55
N LEU A 40 6.45 8.53 -14.53
CA LEU A 40 7.55 8.51 -13.58
C LEU A 40 8.90 8.34 -14.30
N GLY A 41 9.00 7.36 -15.20
CA GLY A 41 10.21 7.11 -15.99
C GLY A 41 10.63 8.33 -16.83
N ARG A 42 9.68 8.98 -17.51
CA ARG A 42 9.95 10.20 -18.29
C ARG A 42 10.40 11.37 -17.41
N THR A 43 9.79 11.57 -16.24
CA THR A 43 10.16 12.63 -15.29
C THR A 43 11.58 12.44 -14.76
N LEU A 44 11.95 11.20 -14.40
CA LEU A 44 13.30 10.87 -13.95
C LEU A 44 14.32 11.06 -15.09
N ALA A 45 14.01 10.61 -16.30
CA ALA A 45 14.87 10.77 -17.47
C ALA A 45 15.11 12.25 -17.86
N ALA A 46 14.17 13.14 -17.53
CA ALA A 46 14.31 14.58 -17.70
C ALA A 46 15.18 15.24 -16.61
N GLY A 47 15.78 14.47 -15.70
CA GLY A 47 16.64 14.97 -14.62
C GLY A 47 15.88 15.51 -13.41
N THR A 48 14.57 15.24 -13.30
CA THR A 48 13.76 15.68 -12.16
C THR A 48 13.75 14.62 -11.06
N THR A 49 14.10 15.00 -9.84
CA THR A 49 13.95 14.14 -8.65
C THR A 49 12.48 14.03 -8.26
N VAL A 50 12.01 12.81 -7.98
CA VAL A 50 10.62 12.56 -7.55
C VAL A 50 10.60 12.08 -6.11
N VAL A 51 9.83 12.76 -5.26
CA VAL A 51 9.51 12.31 -3.90
C VAL A 51 8.16 11.62 -3.95
N CYS A 52 8.14 10.31 -3.70
CA CYS A 52 6.91 9.50 -3.69
C CYS A 52 6.48 9.23 -2.24
N ASP A 53 5.26 9.64 -1.89
CA ASP A 53 4.61 9.19 -0.65
C ASP A 53 3.96 7.83 -0.89
N ARG A 54 4.55 6.79 -0.29
CA ARG A 54 4.28 5.36 -0.50
C ARG A 54 4.59 4.86 -1.91
N TYR A 55 4.86 3.56 -2.00
CA TYR A 55 5.17 2.86 -3.25
C TYR A 55 4.87 1.35 -3.10
N ALA A 56 5.54 0.49 -3.88
CA ALA A 56 5.37 -0.97 -3.87
C ALA A 56 5.46 -1.60 -2.46
N TYR A 57 6.39 -1.13 -1.62
CA TYR A 57 6.55 -1.64 -0.24
C TYR A 57 5.26 -1.55 0.59
N SER A 58 4.52 -0.44 0.49
CA SER A 58 3.23 -0.32 1.17
C SER A 58 2.20 -1.32 0.62
N GLY A 59 2.19 -1.55 -0.70
CA GLY A 59 1.32 -2.56 -1.32
C GLY A 59 1.56 -3.95 -0.75
N VAL A 60 2.83 -4.38 -0.67
CA VAL A 60 3.25 -5.68 -0.14
C VAL A 60 2.93 -5.80 1.35
N ALA A 61 3.36 -4.83 2.16
CA ALA A 61 3.23 -4.89 3.61
C ALA A 61 1.77 -4.92 4.06
N PHE A 62 0.91 -4.05 3.51
CA PHE A 62 -0.51 -4.03 3.87
C PHE A 62 -1.25 -5.29 3.42
N SER A 63 -0.91 -5.84 2.26
CA SER A 63 -1.63 -7.00 1.71
C SER A 63 -1.22 -8.30 2.40
N SER A 64 0.07 -8.52 2.60
CA SER A 64 0.61 -9.70 3.30
C SER A 64 0.35 -9.71 4.82
N ALA A 65 -0.07 -8.57 5.38
CA ALA A 65 -0.52 -8.44 6.77
C ALA A 65 -1.99 -8.81 6.98
N LYS A 66 -2.78 -8.98 5.91
CA LYS A 66 -4.17 -9.44 6.02
C LYS A 66 -4.22 -10.91 6.38
N ILE A 67 -5.11 -11.26 7.31
CA ILE A 67 -5.30 -12.62 7.79
C ILE A 67 -6.75 -13.05 7.57
N ASN A 68 -6.94 -14.34 7.32
CA ASN A 68 -8.25 -14.95 7.42
C ASN A 68 -8.58 -15.15 8.91
N GLU A 69 -9.68 -14.55 9.38
CA GLU A 69 -10.02 -14.51 10.81
C GLU A 69 -10.35 -15.88 11.41
N GLU A 70 -10.84 -16.83 10.60
CA GLU A 70 -11.17 -18.19 11.05
C GLU A 70 -9.92 -19.05 11.25
N THR A 71 -8.92 -18.88 10.39
CA THR A 71 -7.70 -19.71 10.37
C THR A 71 -6.50 -19.04 11.02
N GLY A 72 -6.54 -17.73 11.23
CA GLY A 72 -5.42 -16.90 11.68
C GLY A 72 -4.25 -16.81 10.69
N LYS A 73 -4.40 -17.35 9.48
CA LYS A 73 -3.33 -17.43 8.48
C LYS A 73 -3.37 -16.25 7.51
N PRO A 74 -2.23 -15.87 6.90
CA PRO A 74 -2.21 -14.84 5.86
C PRO A 74 -3.17 -15.17 4.71
N VAL A 75 -3.91 -14.16 4.22
CA VAL A 75 -4.80 -14.31 3.06
C VAL A 75 -3.99 -14.48 1.77
N MET A 76 -2.82 -13.82 1.72
CA MET A 76 -1.92 -13.81 0.58
C MET A 76 -0.49 -14.00 1.07
N ASP A 77 0.29 -14.76 0.30
CA ASP A 77 1.73 -14.93 0.53
C ASP A 77 2.50 -13.64 0.19
N ILE A 78 3.63 -13.41 0.85
CA ILE A 78 4.43 -12.19 0.66
C ILE A 78 5.09 -12.16 -0.74
N GLU A 79 5.52 -13.31 -1.27
CA GLU A 79 6.11 -13.40 -2.60
C GLU A 79 5.02 -13.21 -3.67
N TRP A 80 3.81 -13.72 -3.42
CA TRP A 80 2.66 -13.40 -4.27
C TRP A 80 2.40 -11.89 -4.29
N CYS A 81 2.44 -11.21 -3.13
CA CYS A 81 2.22 -9.77 -3.05
C CYS A 81 3.30 -8.94 -3.76
N LYS A 82 4.54 -9.44 -3.89
CA LYS A 82 5.62 -8.77 -4.62
C LYS A 82 5.45 -8.87 -6.13
N SER A 83 4.92 -10.00 -6.60
CA SER A 83 4.87 -10.34 -8.02
C SER A 83 4.25 -9.29 -8.95
N PRO A 84 3.16 -8.56 -8.59
CA PRO A 84 2.54 -7.61 -9.50
C PRO A 84 3.39 -6.36 -9.71
N ASP A 85 4.29 -6.02 -8.80
CA ASP A 85 5.13 -4.82 -8.87
C ASP A 85 6.50 -5.06 -9.51
N VAL A 86 6.81 -6.31 -9.90
CA VAL A 86 8.09 -6.66 -10.55
C VAL A 86 8.21 -5.92 -11.88
N GLY A 87 9.23 -5.08 -12.00
CA GLY A 87 9.51 -4.28 -13.20
C GLY A 87 9.17 -2.79 -13.08
N LEU A 88 8.54 -2.38 -11.97
CA LEU A 88 8.39 -0.95 -11.67
C LEU A 88 9.77 -0.28 -11.46
N PRO A 89 9.91 1.04 -11.75
CA PRO A 89 11.11 1.79 -11.43
C PRO A 89 11.51 1.61 -9.96
N ALA A 90 12.74 1.16 -9.72
CA ALA A 90 13.26 0.99 -8.38
C ALA A 90 13.64 2.35 -7.77
N PRO A 91 13.26 2.64 -6.52
CA PRO A 91 13.68 3.87 -5.85
C PRO A 91 15.18 3.84 -5.52
N ASP A 92 15.87 4.96 -5.74
CA ASP A 92 17.28 5.12 -5.34
C ASP A 92 17.47 5.22 -3.82
N CYS A 93 16.44 5.69 -3.10
CA CYS A 93 16.42 5.83 -1.66
C CYS A 93 15.01 5.54 -1.12
N VAL A 94 14.93 4.86 0.01
CA VAL A 94 13.69 4.59 0.73
C VAL A 94 13.82 5.13 2.15
N ILE A 95 12.96 6.08 2.51
CA ILE A 95 12.90 6.64 3.86
C ILE A 95 11.76 5.96 4.62
N PHE A 96 12.09 5.14 5.60
CA PHE A 96 11.12 4.53 6.50
C PHE A 96 10.94 5.42 7.74
N LEU A 97 9.76 6.01 7.88
CA LEU A 97 9.41 6.83 9.04
C LEU A 97 8.92 5.92 10.17
N ASP A 98 9.83 5.46 11.01
CA ASP A 98 9.49 4.61 12.16
C ASP A 98 8.90 5.45 13.31
N LEU A 99 7.79 4.99 13.84
CA LEU A 99 7.05 5.63 14.92
C LEU A 99 6.37 4.57 15.78
N ASP A 100 6.42 4.78 17.10
CA ASP A 100 5.70 3.92 18.02
C ASP A 100 4.20 4.01 17.82
N GLN A 101 3.55 2.85 17.95
CA GLN A 101 2.12 2.72 17.70
C GLN A 101 1.28 3.62 18.62
N GLU A 102 1.69 3.74 19.89
CA GLU A 102 1.01 4.60 20.87
C GLU A 102 1.10 6.08 20.49
N GLU A 103 2.19 6.51 19.85
CA GLU A 103 2.34 7.87 19.35
C GLU A 103 1.58 8.09 18.03
N ALA A 104 1.49 7.06 17.19
CA ALA A 104 0.69 7.09 15.97
C ALA A 104 -0.81 7.29 16.27
N GLU A 105 -1.34 6.58 17.27
CA GLU A 105 -2.75 6.63 17.68
C GLU A 105 -3.17 7.99 18.25
N LYS A 106 -2.22 8.77 18.78
CA LYS A 106 -2.47 10.13 19.28
C LYS A 106 -2.64 11.16 18.16
N ARG A 107 -2.27 10.82 16.92
CA ARG A 107 -2.39 11.74 15.77
C ARG A 107 -3.84 11.82 15.32
N GLY A 108 -4.31 13.05 15.08
CA GLY A 108 -5.68 13.29 14.61
C GLY A 108 -5.97 12.56 13.30
N GLY A 109 -7.13 11.90 13.23
CA GLY A 109 -7.59 11.18 12.03
C GLY A 109 -7.46 9.66 12.11
N TYR A 110 -6.78 9.10 13.12
CA TYR A 110 -6.68 7.65 13.29
C TYR A 110 -8.05 6.99 13.53
N GLY A 111 -8.37 5.98 12.71
CA GLY A 111 -9.59 5.18 12.78
C GLY A 111 -10.64 5.54 11.72
N GLY A 112 -10.35 6.51 10.85
CA GLY A 112 -11.24 6.96 9.78
C GLY A 112 -11.17 6.10 8.51
N GLU A 113 -10.05 5.41 8.26
CA GLU A 113 -9.88 4.51 7.11
C GLU A 113 -9.79 3.03 7.50
N ARG A 114 -10.13 2.14 6.55
CA ARG A 114 -10.26 0.68 6.75
C ARG A 114 -9.09 0.01 7.48
N TYR A 115 -7.85 0.47 7.28
CA TYR A 115 -6.65 -0.14 7.83
C TYR A 115 -6.14 0.50 9.13
N GLU A 116 -6.81 1.53 9.64
CA GLU A 116 -6.42 2.25 10.86
C GLU A 116 -6.93 1.51 12.11
N LYS A 117 -6.53 0.24 12.24
CA LYS A 117 -6.81 -0.60 13.40
C LYS A 117 -5.50 -1.06 14.02
N ARG A 118 -5.43 -1.06 15.35
CA ARG A 118 -4.21 -1.38 16.11
C ARG A 118 -3.58 -2.69 15.64
N ASP A 119 -4.35 -3.78 15.66
CA ASP A 119 -3.84 -5.11 15.30
C ASP A 119 -3.34 -5.18 13.85
N MET A 120 -3.99 -4.46 12.93
CA MET A 120 -3.55 -4.39 11.54
C MET A 120 -2.22 -3.66 11.43
N GLN A 121 -2.09 -2.49 12.06
CA GLN A 121 -0.85 -1.70 12.03
C GLN A 121 0.32 -2.46 12.66
N THR A 122 0.09 -3.20 13.75
CA THR A 122 1.12 -4.06 14.36
C THR A 122 1.59 -5.15 13.39
N ARG A 123 0.68 -5.79 12.64
CA ARG A 123 1.06 -6.79 11.62
C ARG A 123 1.79 -6.15 10.43
N VAL A 124 1.34 -4.98 9.99
CA VAL A 124 1.97 -4.24 8.89
C VAL A 124 3.41 -3.84 9.24
N ARG A 125 3.67 -3.37 10.46
CA ARG A 125 5.03 -3.04 10.92
C ARG A 125 5.98 -4.25 10.76
N LYS A 126 5.56 -5.43 11.22
CA LYS A 126 6.32 -6.69 11.07
C LYS A 126 6.56 -7.14 9.62
N ARG A 127 5.84 -6.57 8.64
CA ARG A 127 6.07 -6.84 7.21
C ARG A 127 7.03 -5.86 6.56
N PHE A 128 7.29 -4.73 7.20
CA PHE A 128 8.31 -3.76 6.76
C PHE A 128 9.71 -4.09 7.30
N GLU A 129 9.78 -4.77 8.44
CA GLU A 129 11.00 -5.37 9.03
C GLU A 129 11.47 -6.61 8.25
#